data_AF-A0A2S2F835-F1
#
_entry.id   AF-A0A2S2F835-F1
#
_cell.length_a   1.000
_cell.length_b   1.000
_cell.length_c   1.000
_cell.angle_alpha   90.00
_cell.angle_beta   90.00
_cell.angle_gamma   90.00
#
_symmetry.space_group_name_H-M   'P 1'
#
loop_
_entity.id
_entity.type
_entity.pdbx_description
1 polymer ?
#
loop_
_entity_poly.entity_id
_entity_poly.type
_entity_poly.pdbx_seq_one_letter_code
_entity_poly.pdbx_strand_id
1 'polypeptide(L)'
;MNFNLEPLHVKAIIEHWLNTPPNGYIGVNYGRNLAEILLKPMSVDSADLILQWIKEDIPLLRGLSSEELMIMSEDVGFDKKLFYIQIGQVLIPLQNKNVDEQMGDNYYANAQ
;
A
#
# COMPACT_ATOMS: atom_id res chain seq x y z
N MET A 1 -20.64 -7.70 -12.74
CA MET A 1 -20.38 -8.15 -11.37
C MET A 1 -19.31 -7.21 -10.82
N ASN A 2 -19.67 -6.28 -9.93
CA ASN A 2 -18.70 -5.34 -9.37
C ASN A 2 -18.15 -5.96 -8.09
N PHE A 3 -16.86 -6.30 -8.10
CA PHE A 3 -16.15 -6.70 -6.88
C PHE A 3 -15.59 -5.43 -6.24
N ASN A 4 -16.08 -5.10 -5.05
CA ASN A 4 -15.48 -4.05 -4.23
C ASN A 4 -14.26 -4.66 -3.51
N LEU A 5 -13.07 -4.21 -3.88
CA LEU A 5 -11.82 -4.62 -3.26
C LEU A 5 -11.51 -3.69 -2.08
N GLU A 6 -11.79 -4.18 -0.88
CA GLU A 6 -11.40 -3.50 0.35
C GLU A 6 -9.89 -3.62 0.61
N PRO A 7 -9.27 -2.66 1.33
CA PRO A 7 -7.83 -2.70 1.65
C PRO A 7 -7.38 -4.02 2.31
N LEU A 8 -8.25 -4.64 3.11
CA LEU A 8 -7.96 -5.92 3.75
C LEU A 8 -7.79 -7.06 2.73
N HIS A 9 -8.54 -7.04 1.62
CA HIS A 9 -8.39 -8.04 0.56
C HIS A 9 -7.07 -7.88 -0.17
N VAL A 10 -6.67 -6.63 -0.45
CA VAL A 10 -5.37 -6.34 -1.08
C VAL A 10 -4.23 -6.82 -0.18
N LYS A 11 -4.29 -6.53 1.13
CA LYS A 11 -3.33 -7.04 2.11
C LYS A 11 -3.25 -8.56 2.09
N ALA A 12 -4.38 -9.25 2.11
CA ALA A 12 -4.42 -10.72 2.12
C ALA A 12 -3.81 -11.32 0.84
N ILE A 13 -4.01 -10.69 -0.32
CA ILE A 13 -3.40 -11.11 -1.59
C ILE A 13 -1.88 -10.98 -1.53
N ILE A 14 -1.37 -9.84 -1.04
CA ILE A 14 0.07 -9.60 -0.88
C ILE A 14 0.67 -10.61 0.12
N GLU A 15 0.04 -10.81 1.28
CA GLU A 15 0.52 -11.77 2.27
C GLU A 15 0.52 -13.20 1.73
N HIS A 16 -0.49 -13.58 0.96
CA HIS A 16 -0.52 -14.87 0.29
C HIS A 16 0.64 -15.01 -0.70
N TRP A 17 0.89 -13.99 -1.53
CA TRP A 17 2.01 -13.96 -2.47
C TRP A 17 3.37 -14.08 -1.76
N LEU A 18 3.60 -13.31 -0.70
CA LEU A 18 4.83 -13.37 0.11
C LEU A 18 5.11 -14.76 0.70
N ASN A 19 4.06 -15.54 0.97
CA ASN A 19 4.16 -16.89 1.53
C ASN A 19 4.11 -18.01 0.48
N THR A 20 4.00 -17.67 -0.81
CA THR A 20 3.92 -18.66 -1.89
C THR A 20 5.28 -18.87 -2.53
N PRO A 21 5.94 -20.04 -2.34
CA PRO A 21 7.21 -20.33 -2.98
C PRO A 21 7.04 -20.50 -4.50
N PRO A 22 8.13 -20.37 -5.28
CA PRO A 22 8.08 -20.64 -6.72
C PRO A 22 7.63 -22.08 -6.98
N ASN A 23 6.83 -22.26 -8.05
CA ASN A 23 6.21 -23.53 -8.42
C ASN A 23 5.23 -24.09 -7.35
N GLY A 24 4.68 -23.24 -6.48
CA GLY A 24 3.66 -23.66 -5.50
C GLY A 24 2.35 -24.16 -6.14
N TYR A 25 2.10 -23.79 -7.39
CA TYR A 25 0.95 -24.22 -8.19
C TYR A 25 1.40 -24.91 -9.48
N ILE A 26 0.76 -26.04 -9.81
CA ILE A 26 1.09 -26.80 -11.01
C ILE A 26 0.68 -26.01 -12.26
N GLY A 27 1.62 -25.85 -13.19
CA GLY A 27 1.37 -25.22 -14.49
C GLY A 27 1.22 -23.70 -14.45
N VAL A 28 1.56 -23.04 -13.33
CA VAL A 28 1.50 -21.58 -13.18
C VAL A 28 2.81 -21.07 -12.60
N ASN A 29 3.35 -20.00 -13.19
CA ASN A 29 4.55 -19.34 -12.72
C ASN A 29 4.22 -18.26 -11.66
N TYR A 30 3.51 -18.64 -10.59
CA TYR A 30 3.12 -17.75 -9.50
C TYR A 30 3.90 -18.08 -8.22
N GLY A 31 4.33 -17.04 -7.50
CA GLY A 31 5.14 -17.14 -6.30
C GLY A 31 6.61 -16.90 -6.62
N ARG A 32 7.35 -16.39 -5.63
CA ARG A 32 8.76 -16.01 -5.78
C ARG A 32 9.58 -16.42 -4.59
N ASN A 33 10.88 -16.60 -4.83
CA ASN A 33 11.83 -16.86 -3.77
C ASN A 33 12.43 -15.54 -3.28
N LEU A 34 11.79 -14.91 -2.29
CA LEU A 34 12.30 -13.67 -1.70
C LEU A 34 13.67 -13.86 -1.05
N ALA A 35 14.09 -15.08 -0.69
CA ALA A 35 15.43 -15.31 -0.18
C ALA A 35 16.54 -14.96 -1.19
N GLU A 36 16.22 -14.83 -2.49
CA GLU A 36 17.16 -14.37 -3.52
C GLU A 36 17.64 -12.94 -3.32
N ILE A 37 16.90 -12.11 -2.58
CA ILE A 37 17.31 -10.73 -2.26
C ILE A 37 18.20 -10.66 -1.02
N LEU A 38 18.28 -11.75 -0.24
CA LEU A 38 19.09 -11.81 0.97
C LEU A 38 20.57 -11.94 0.62
N LEU A 39 21.43 -11.44 1.53
CA LEU A 39 22.89 -11.50 1.40
C LEU A 39 23.43 -10.86 0.10
N LYS A 40 22.64 -9.99 -0.53
CA LYS A 40 23.09 -9.13 -1.61
C LYS A 40 23.79 -7.90 -1.04
N PRO A 41 24.76 -7.31 -1.77
CA PRO A 41 25.33 -6.02 -1.39
C PRO A 41 24.22 -4.98 -1.19
N MET A 42 24.35 -4.12 -0.16
CA MET A 42 23.34 -3.10 0.13
C MET A 42 23.14 -2.09 -1.00
N SER A 43 24.12 -1.94 -1.90
CA SER A 43 24.05 -1.08 -3.08
C SER A 43 23.19 -1.65 -4.22
N VAL A 44 22.77 -2.91 -4.15
CA VAL A 44 21.91 -3.52 -5.16
C VAL A 44 20.50 -2.93 -5.08
N ASP A 45 19.95 -2.57 -6.23
CA ASP A 45 18.58 -2.09 -6.35
C ASP A 45 17.59 -3.27 -6.40
N SER A 46 17.33 -3.85 -5.23
CA SER A 46 16.35 -4.93 -5.11
C SER A 46 14.90 -4.43 -5.14
N ALA A 47 14.66 -3.12 -4.99
CA ALA A 47 13.31 -2.56 -4.91
C ALA A 47 12.57 -2.69 -6.25
N ASP A 48 13.24 -2.34 -7.35
CA ASP A 48 12.70 -2.48 -8.71
C ASP A 48 12.41 -3.94 -9.06
N LEU A 49 13.28 -4.86 -8.64
CA LEU A 49 13.10 -6.30 -8.87
C LEU A 49 11.84 -6.82 -8.14
N ILE A 50 11.66 -6.45 -6.87
CA ILE A 50 10.48 -6.83 -6.09
C ILE A 50 9.21 -6.24 -6.72
N LEU A 51 9.25 -4.98 -7.15
CA LEU A 51 8.12 -4.33 -7.82
C LEU A 51 7.75 -5.03 -9.13
N GLN A 52 8.74 -5.41 -9.94
CA GLN A 52 8.54 -6.18 -11.16
C GLN A 52 7.85 -7.51 -10.86
N TRP A 53 8.34 -8.26 -9.87
CA TRP A 53 7.76 -9.53 -9.49
C TRP A 53 6.29 -9.42 -9.05
N ILE A 54 5.95 -8.39 -8.25
CA ILE A 54 4.57 -8.13 -7.84
C ILE A 54 3.66 -7.90 -9.06
N LYS A 55 4.10 -7.11 -10.05
CA LYS A 55 3.30 -6.80 -11.25
C LYS A 55 3.17 -7.98 -12.23
N GLU A 56 4.14 -8.89 -12.24
CA GLU A 56 4.09 -10.13 -13.00
C GLU A 56 3.07 -11.10 -12.39
N ASP A 57 3.21 -11.38 -11.09
CA ASP A 57 2.47 -12.43 -10.39
C ASP A 57 1.07 -12.01 -9.96
N ILE A 58 0.84 -10.71 -9.72
CA ILE A 58 -0.45 -10.17 -9.25
C ILE A 58 -1.02 -9.21 -10.32
N PRO A 59 -1.75 -9.72 -11.34
CA PRO A 59 -2.24 -8.91 -12.46
C PRO A 59 -3.08 -7.70 -12.05
N LEU A 60 -3.78 -7.77 -10.91
CA LEU A 60 -4.61 -6.66 -10.42
C LEU A 60 -3.79 -5.41 -10.07
N LEU A 61 -2.50 -5.56 -9.77
CA LEU A 61 -1.60 -4.46 -9.39
C LEU A 61 -0.76 -3.95 -10.57
N ARG A 62 -0.83 -4.62 -11.73
CA ARG A 62 0.01 -4.29 -12.90
C ARG A 62 -0.25 -2.89 -13.45
N GLY A 63 -1.50 -2.45 -13.41
CA GLY A 63 -1.93 -1.14 -13.91
C GLY A 63 -1.66 0.02 -12.96
N LEU A 64 -1.20 -0.24 -11.73
CA LEU A 64 -0.93 0.81 -10.76
C LEU A 64 0.32 1.61 -11.15
N SER A 65 0.19 2.94 -11.04
CA SER A 65 1.26 3.91 -11.23
C SER A 65 2.33 3.82 -10.14
N SER A 66 3.44 4.53 -10.31
CA SER A 66 4.52 4.64 -9.32
C SER A 66 4.06 5.29 -8.01
N GLU A 67 3.03 6.12 -8.07
CA GLU A 67 2.44 6.80 -6.92
C GLU A 67 1.51 5.87 -6.12
N GLU A 68 0.94 4.86 -6.78
CA GLU A 68 -0.03 3.93 -6.19
C GLU A 68 0.59 2.62 -5.73
N LEU A 69 1.73 2.21 -6.27
CA LEU A 69 2.46 1.02 -5.84
C LEU A 69 3.96 1.29 -5.88
N MET A 70 4.60 1.24 -4.71
CA MET A 70 6.03 1.47 -4.57
C MET A 70 6.65 0.54 -3.55
N ILE A 71 7.94 0.26 -3.72
CA ILE A 71 8.78 -0.43 -2.75
C ILE A 71 9.67 0.61 -2.08
N MET A 72 9.50 0.77 -0.78
CA MET A 72 10.39 1.61 0.04
C MET A 72 11.44 0.72 0.68
N SER A 73 12.63 1.27 0.91
CA SER A 73 13.65 0.60 1.69
C SER A 73 14.33 1.55 2.66
N GLU A 74 14.72 1.04 3.82
CA GLU A 74 15.53 1.76 4.79
C GLU A 74 16.75 0.93 5.20
N ASP A 75 17.90 1.60 5.34
CA ASP A 75 19.09 1.00 5.91
C ASP A 75 19.02 1.05 7.43
N VAL A 76 19.10 -0.11 8.08
CA VAL A 76 19.05 -0.26 9.54
C VAL A 76 20.43 -0.63 10.04
N GLY A 77 21.15 0.35 10.57
CA GLY A 77 22.55 0.16 10.95
C GLY A 77 23.46 0.09 9.72
N PHE A 78 24.47 -0.78 9.73
CA PHE A 78 25.47 -0.87 8.67
C PHE A 78 25.38 -2.15 7.83
N ASP A 79 24.54 -3.12 8.23
CA ASP A 79 24.51 -4.47 7.66
C ASP A 79 23.09 -4.97 7.31
N LYS A 80 22.05 -4.16 7.52
CA LYS A 80 20.66 -4.56 7.26
C LYS A 80 19.95 -3.52 6.43
N LYS A 81 19.08 -4.01 5.54
CA LYS A 81 18.14 -3.22 4.76
C LYS A 81 16.75 -3.83 4.93
N LEU A 82 15.77 -3.01 5.30
CA LEU A 82 14.36 -3.40 5.35
C LEU A 82 13.64 -2.90 4.11
N PHE A 83 12.68 -3.68 3.62
CA PHE A 83 11.84 -3.34 2.47
C PHE A 83 10.38 -3.29 2.90
N TYR A 84 9.64 -2.30 2.41
CA TYR A 84 8.23 -2.09 2.66
C TYR A 84 7.48 -1.97 1.34
N ILE A 85 6.30 -2.59 1.26
CA ILE A 85 5.38 -2.42 0.12
C ILE A 85 4.37 -1.35 0.51
N GLN A 86 4.35 -0.23 -0.22
CA GLN A 86 3.33 0.81 -0.07
C GLN A 86 2.35 0.72 -1.23
N ILE A 87 1.05 0.69 -0.90
CA ILE A 87 -0.05 0.58 -1.85
C ILE A 87 -1.09 1.66 -1.56
N GLY A 88 -1.49 2.39 -2.59
CA GLY A 88 -2.50 3.43 -2.56
C GLY A 88 -2.02 4.75 -1.98
N GLN A 89 -2.96 5.68 -1.91
CA GLN A 89 -2.75 7.04 -1.42
C GLN A 89 -3.80 7.38 -0.36
N VAL A 90 -3.39 8.15 0.65
CA VAL A 90 -4.33 8.74 1.61
C VAL A 90 -4.84 10.06 1.04
N LEU A 91 -6.11 10.10 0.64
CA LEU A 91 -6.78 11.33 0.24
C LEU A 91 -7.35 12.02 1.48
N ILE A 92 -6.85 13.20 1.82
CA ILE A 92 -7.39 14.03 2.90
C ILE A 92 -8.28 15.11 2.27
N PRO A 93 -9.60 15.12 2.55
CA PRO A 93 -10.46 16.18 2.08
C PRO A 93 -10.13 17.49 2.80
N LEU A 94 -10.00 18.58 2.05
CA LEU A 94 -9.92 19.92 2.62
C LEU A 94 -11.30 20.29 3.18
N GLN A 95 -11.48 20.23 4.49
CA GLN A 95 -12.68 20.74 5.14
C GLN A 95 -12.48 22.20 5.53
N ASN A 96 -13.22 23.12 4.92
CA ASN A 96 -13.50 24.39 5.56
C ASN A 96 -14.51 24.10 6.68
N LYS A 97 -14.12 24.27 7.94
CA LYS A 97 -15.09 24.47 9.01
C LYS A 97 -15.87 25.73 8.66
N ASN A 98 -17.06 25.58 8.08
CA ASN A 98 -17.99 26.69 8.02
C ASN A 98 -18.32 27.06 9.46
N VAL A 99 -17.99 28.30 9.82
CA VAL A 99 -18.26 28.93 11.11
C VAL A 99 -19.75 29.28 11.13
N ASP A 100 -20.64 28.28 11.10
CA ASP A 100 -22.10 28.47 11.14
C ASP A 100 -22.73 27.75 12.36
N GLU A 101 -21.94 27.57 13.43
CA GLU A 101 -22.44 27.24 14.78
C GLU A 101 -22.35 28.45 15.72
N GLN A 102 -22.58 29.66 15.19
CA GLN A 102 -23.07 30.79 15.98
C GLN A 102 -24.53 31.04 15.58
N MET A 103 -25.40 30.07 15.86
CA MET A 103 -26.83 30.35 15.95
C MET A 103 -27.03 31.40 17.02
N GLY A 104 -27.65 32.51 16.62
CA GLY A 104 -27.65 33.77 17.36
C GLY A 104 -28.19 33.67 18.77
N ASP A 105 -27.63 34.53 19.63
CA ASP A 105 -28.22 34.89 20.91
C ASP A 105 -29.67 35.35 20.68
N ASN A 106 -30.64 34.52 21.07
CA ASN A 106 -32.03 34.93 21.16
C ASN A 106 -32.18 35.86 22.38
N TYR A 107 -32.14 37.17 22.16
CA TYR A 107 -32.57 38.14 23.16
C TYR A 107 -34.09 38.05 23.31
N TYR A 108 -34.55 37.47 24.42
CA TYR A 108 -35.96 37.57 24.82
C TYR A 108 -36.25 39.02 25.23
N ALA A 109 -36.74 39.82 24.29
CA ALA A 109 -37.29 41.16 24.55
C ALA A 109 -38.76 41.07 24.98
N ASN A 110 -39.02 40.49 26.16
CA ASN A 110 -40.34 40.54 26.79
C ASN A 110 -40.22 41.25 28.14
N ALA A 111 -40.19 42.58 28.10
CA ALA A 111 -40.52 43.43 29.23
C ALA A 111 -41.97 43.92 29.02
N GLN A 112 -42.92 43.31 29.73
CA GLN A 112 -44.24 43.85 30.03
C GLN A 112 -44.74 43.26 31.34
#